data_AF-A0A934J5L2-F1
#
_entry.id   AF-A0A934J5L2-F1
#
_cell.length_a   1.000
_cell.length_b   1.000
_cell.length_c   1.000
_cell.angle_alpha   90.00
_cell.angle_beta   90.00
_cell.angle_gamma   90.00
#
_symmetry.space_group_name_H-M   'P 1'
#
loop_
_entity.id
_entity.type
_entity.pdbx_description
1 polymer ?
#
loop_
_entity_poly.entity_id
_entity_poly.type
_entity_poly.pdbx_seq_one_letter_code
_entity_poly.pdbx_strand_id
1 'polypeptide(L)'
;MSDVVEVKVVTGKARYVDARTETLYIDGQKWMSAAPLCECPEDAILERDLLGPSDFASLLKSFLKEHRGKKVRFLYEDEPDEEEE
;
A
#
# COMPACT_ATOMS: atom_id res chain seq x y z
N MET A 1 -15.26 -13.00 16.71
CA MET A 1 -14.26 -12.53 15.72
C MET A 1 -15.02 -12.13 14.48
N SER A 2 -14.83 -10.93 13.96
CA SER A 2 -15.56 -10.47 12.77
C SER A 2 -15.23 -11.36 11.56
N ASP A 3 -16.26 -11.76 10.81
CA ASP A 3 -16.15 -12.54 9.56
C ASP A 3 -15.63 -11.73 8.36
N VAL A 4 -15.32 -10.46 8.60
CA VAL A 4 -14.83 -9.50 7.63
C VAL A 4 -13.45 -9.00 8.08
N VAL A 5 -12.49 -9.07 7.17
CA VAL A 5 -11.17 -8.45 7.28
C VAL A 5 -11.24 -7.07 6.65
N GLU A 6 -10.82 -6.07 7.41
CA GLU A 6 -10.73 -4.70 6.90
C GLU A 6 -9.33 -4.47 6.33
N VAL A 7 -9.31 -4.11 5.06
CA VAL A 7 -8.09 -3.72 4.34
C VAL A 7 -8.21 -2.24 4.08
N LYS A 8 -7.30 -1.46 4.64
CA LYS A 8 -7.31 -0.01 4.50
C LYS A 8 -6.34 0.41 3.40
N VAL A 9 -6.82 1.22 2.47
CA VAL A 9 -6.05 1.85 1.40
C VAL A 9 -6.00 3.34 1.72
N VAL A 10 -4.81 3.83 2.03
CA VAL A 10 -4.58 5.24 2.33
C VAL A 10 -3.96 5.90 1.10
N THR A 11 -4.66 6.87 0.53
CA THR A 11 -4.17 7.70 -0.58
C THR A 11 -3.46 8.91 0.00
N GLY A 12 -2.21 9.13 -0.39
CA GLY A 12 -1.44 10.28 0.02
C GLY A 12 -0.89 11.04 -1.17
N LYS A 13 0.03 11.96 -0.87
CA LYS A 13 0.73 12.77 -1.86
C LYS A 13 2.24 12.64 -1.65
N ALA A 14 2.99 12.48 -2.74
CA ALA A 14 4.43 12.47 -2.68
C ALA A 14 4.95 13.85 -2.27
N ARG A 15 5.93 13.88 -1.36
CA ARG A 15 6.47 15.15 -0.82
C ARG A 15 7.24 15.98 -1.85
N TYR A 16 7.84 15.32 -2.84
CA TYR A 16 8.79 15.92 -3.78
C TYR A 16 8.21 16.14 -5.18
N VAL A 17 7.04 15.57 -5.48
CA VAL A 17 6.33 15.74 -6.75
C VAL A 17 4.82 15.75 -6.50
N ASP A 18 4.06 16.51 -7.29
CA ASP A 18 2.59 16.52 -7.23
C ASP A 18 2.01 15.21 -7.81
N ALA A 19 2.29 14.10 -7.14
CA ALA A 19 1.88 12.77 -7.56
C ALA A 19 1.30 11.98 -6.38
N ARG A 20 0.39 11.07 -6.73
CA ARG A 20 -0.35 10.25 -5.78
C ARG A 20 0.53 9.14 -5.19
N THR A 21 0.39 8.87 -3.90
CA THR A 21 0.88 7.67 -3.23
C THR A 21 -0.30 6.82 -2.77
N GLU A 22 -0.12 5.50 -2.68
CA GLU A 22 -1.11 4.59 -2.11
C GLU A 22 -0.43 3.62 -1.14
N THR A 23 -0.97 3.49 0.07
CA THR A 23 -0.47 2.57 1.09
C THR A 23 -1.55 1.59 1.52
N LEU A 24 -1.23 0.31 1.49
CA LEU A 24 -2.11 -0.77 1.93
C LEU A 24 -1.79 -1.19 3.36
N TYR A 25 -2.82 -1.20 4.21
CA TYR A 25 -2.77 -1.72 5.57
C TYR A 25 -3.72 -2.90 5.72
N ILE A 26 -3.24 -3.95 6.37
CA ILE A 26 -4.03 -5.15 6.71
C ILE A 26 -3.81 -5.40 8.19
N ASP A 27 -4.90 -5.53 8.97
CA ASP A 27 -4.87 -5.65 10.43
C ASP A 27 -4.05 -4.55 11.12
N GLY A 28 -4.06 -3.33 10.55
CA GLY A 28 -3.31 -2.17 11.05
C GLY A 28 -1.81 -2.18 10.71
N GLN A 29 -1.29 -3.24 10.08
CA GLN A 29 0.11 -3.30 9.63
C GLN A 29 0.23 -2.82 8.18
N LYS A 30 1.24 -1.97 7.90
CA LYS A 30 1.62 -1.57 6.54
C LYS A 30 2.22 -2.75 5.79
N TRP A 31 1.63 -3.12 4.66
CA TRP A 31 2.08 -4.24 3.82
C TRP A 31 2.74 -3.80 2.53
N MET A 32 2.20 -2.78 1.87
CA MET A 32 2.77 -2.23 0.64
C MET A 32 2.52 -0.73 0.55
N SER A 33 3.43 -0.05 -0.14
CA SER A 33 3.37 1.37 -0.45
C SER A 33 3.77 1.53 -1.91
N ALA A 34 2.93 2.16 -2.71
CA ALA A 34 3.24 2.58 -4.06
C ALA A 34 3.39 4.10 -4.08
N ALA A 35 4.43 4.59 -4.73
CA ALA A 35 4.77 6.00 -4.85
C ALA A 35 5.34 6.25 -6.26
N PRO A 36 5.36 7.51 -6.74
CA PRO A 36 6.09 7.86 -7.95
C PRO A 36 7.55 7.41 -7.84
N LEU A 37 8.12 6.98 -8.96
CA LEU A 37 9.56 6.76 -9.08
C LEU A 37 10.29 8.08 -8.78
N CYS A 38 11.28 8.06 -7.89
CA CYS A 38 12.08 9.24 -7.57
C CYS A 38 12.82 9.77 -8.81
N GLU A 39 13.34 11.00 -8.71
CA GLU A 39 13.88 11.86 -9.79
C GLU A 39 14.91 11.21 -10.73
N CYS A 40 15.48 10.05 -10.40
CA CYS A 40 16.48 9.33 -11.19
C CYS A 40 15.90 8.02 -11.77
N PRO A 41 15.80 7.87 -13.11
CA PRO A 41 15.41 6.62 -13.77
C PRO A 41 16.21 5.39 -13.31
N GLU A 42 17.42 5.60 -12.83
CA GLU A 42 18.31 4.59 -12.26
C GLU A 42 17.70 3.89 -11.02
N ASP A 43 16.88 4.59 -10.23
CA ASP A 43 16.26 4.00 -9.04
C ASP A 43 15.18 2.97 -9.39
N ALA A 44 14.53 3.12 -10.55
CA ALA A 44 13.64 2.11 -11.11
C ALA A 44 14.41 0.88 -11.63
N ILE A 45 15.61 1.10 -12.20
CA ILE A 45 16.49 0.03 -12.70
C ILE A 45 17.06 -0.80 -11.53
N LEU A 46 17.23 -0.19 -10.36
CA LEU A 46 17.69 -0.87 -9.14
C LEU A 46 16.56 -1.59 -8.38
N GLU A 47 15.35 -1.65 -8.94
CA GLU A 47 14.15 -2.28 -8.36
C GLU A 47 13.77 -1.73 -6.96
N ARG A 48 14.37 -0.62 -6.52
CA ARG A 48 14.21 -0.09 -5.15
C ARG A 48 12.80 0.46 -4.91
N ASP A 49 12.21 1.02 -5.96
CA ASP A 49 10.93 1.72 -5.91
C ASP A 49 9.82 0.98 -6.68
N LEU A 50 10.06 -0.29 -7.08
CA LEU A 50 9.13 -1.09 -7.87
C LEU A 50 8.46 -2.17 -7.02
N LEU A 51 7.12 -2.17 -7.02
CA LEU A 51 6.34 -3.33 -6.56
C LEU A 51 6.22 -4.34 -7.71
N GLY A 52 6.72 -5.55 -7.48
CA GLY A 52 6.71 -6.62 -8.47
C GLY A 52 5.53 -7.59 -8.31
N PRO A 53 5.25 -8.42 -9.33
CA PRO A 53 4.28 -9.52 -9.22
C PRO A 53 4.60 -10.50 -8.08
N SER A 54 5.88 -10.66 -7.74
CA SER A 54 6.34 -11.52 -6.64
C SER A 54 5.91 -11.00 -5.25
N ASP A 55 5.91 -9.68 -5.04
CA ASP A 55 5.47 -9.05 -3.80
C ASP A 55 3.96 -9.25 -3.62
N PHE A 56 3.20 -9.05 -4.70
CA PHE A 56 1.76 -9.29 -4.70
C PHE A 56 1.42 -10.76 -4.44
N ALA A 57 2.13 -11.70 -5.08
CA ALA A 57 1.91 -13.13 -4.87
C ALA A 57 2.21 -13.54 -3.40
N SER A 58 3.26 -12.97 -2.81
CA SER A 58 3.64 -13.22 -1.43
C SER A 58 2.63 -12.66 -0.43
N LEU A 59 2.13 -11.45 -0.67
CA LEU A 59 1.03 -10.84 0.07
C LEU A 59 -0.21 -11.73 0.02
N LEU A 60 -0.68 -12.07 -1.18
CA LEU A 60 -1.90 -12.83 -1.39
C LEU A 60 -1.86 -14.19 -0.69
N LYS A 61 -0.71 -14.88 -0.77
CA LYS A 61 -0.51 -16.17 -0.10
C LYS A 61 -0.60 -16.06 1.42
N SER A 62 -0.01 -15.03 2.01
CA SER A 62 -0.02 -14.82 3.47
C SER A 62 -1.43 -14.43 3.93
N PHE A 63 -2.06 -13.51 3.22
CA PHE A 63 -3.44 -13.08 3.45
C PHE A 63 -4.43 -14.26 3.48
N LEU A 64 -4.40 -15.12 2.46
CA LEU A 64 -5.31 -16.27 2.38
C LEU A 64 -5.11 -17.26 3.53
N LYS A 65 -3.87 -17.47 3.99
CA LYS A 65 -3.56 -18.36 5.11
C LYS A 65 -4.02 -17.79 6.45
N GLU A 66 -3.72 -16.53 6.71
CA GLU A 66 -3.98 -15.86 7.99
C GLU A 66 -5.47 -15.61 8.20
N HIS A 67 -6.17 -15.19 7.14
CA HIS A 67 -7.59 -14.83 7.23
C HIS A 67 -8.54 -15.96 6.87
N ARG A 68 -8.04 -17.14 6.49
CA ARG A 68 -8.82 -18.38 6.26
C ARG A 68 -10.04 -18.19 5.35
N GLY A 69 -9.92 -17.35 4.33
CA GLY A 69 -11.01 -17.09 3.36
C GLY A 69 -12.17 -16.24 3.89
N LYS A 70 -11.97 -15.46 4.96
CA LYS A 70 -12.93 -14.44 5.41
C LYS A 70 -13.26 -13.44 4.30
N LYS A 71 -14.42 -12.80 4.42
CA LYS A 71 -14.81 -11.71 3.52
C LYS A 71 -13.85 -10.54 3.69
N VAL A 72 -13.59 -9.81 2.62
CA VAL A 72 -12.70 -8.65 2.64
C VAL A 72 -13.52 -7.40 2.39
N ARG A 73 -13.31 -6.37 3.20
CA ARG A 73 -13.84 -5.03 2.97
C ARG A 73 -12.69 -4.06 2.82
N PHE A 74 -12.69 -3.32 1.72
CA PHE A 74 -11.74 -2.24 1.49
C PHE A 74 -12.30 -0.94 2.07
N LEU A 75 -11.46 -0.23 2.82
CA LEU A 75 -11.71 1.12 3.32
C LEU A 75 -10.72 2.05 2.64
N TYR A 76 -11.22 3.07 1.96
CA TYR A 76 -10.39 4.06 1.28
C TYR A 76 -10.42 5.35 2.09
N GLU A 77 -9.24 5.85 2.43
CA GLU A 77 -9.04 7.09 3.18
C GLU A 77 -7.96 7.91 2.49
N ASP A 78 -8.05 9.23 2.59
CA ASP A 78 -6.98 10.13 2.20
C ASP A 78 -6.11 10.46 3.43
N GLU A 79 -4.79 10.58 3.26
CA GLU A 79 -3.93 11.17 4.29
C GLU A 79 -4.46 12.58 4.60
N PRO A 80 -4.57 12.96 5.88
CA PRO A 80 -4.93 14.33 6.22
C PRO A 80 -3.89 15.27 5.58
N ASP A 81 -4.35 16.31 4.91
CA ASP A 81 -3.46 17.39 4.46
C ASP A 81 -2.73 17.91 5.70
N GLU A 82 -1.43 17.64 5.80
CA GLU A 82 -0.56 18.33 6.76
C GLU A 82 -0.56 19.79 6.31
N GLU A 83 -1.41 20.63 6.92
CA GLU A 83 -1.28 22.09 6.81
C GLU A 83 0.16 22.43 7.18
N GLU A 84 0.90 22.97 6.21
CA GLU A 84 2.30 23.39 6.33
C GLU A 84 2.45 24.32 7.56
N GLU A 85 3.10 23.84 8.63
CA GLU A 85 3.66 24.70 9.69
C GLU A 85 5.01 25.30 9.26
#